data_AF-A0A2S6UIF4-F1
#
_entry.id   AF-A0A2S6UIF4-F1
#
_cell.length_a   1.000
_cell.length_b   1.000
_cell.length_c   1.000
_cell.angle_alpha   90.00
_cell.angle_beta   90.00
_cell.angle_gamma   90.00
#
_symmetry.space_group_name_H-M   'P 1'
#
loop_
_entity.id
_entity.type
_entity.pdbx_description
1 polymer ?
#
loop_
_entity_poly.entity_id
_entity_poly.type
_entity_poly.pdbx_seq_one_letter_code
_entity_poly.pdbx_strand_id
1 'polypeptide(L)'
;MLSDQYGVPAADIDNLEVLSSILELVPAEMARRYLLVPVQVDEKVLEVAMVDPTDVVAMDDLKFATGLRIQPMVAAERAVTEAIERLYGAQDDNQISQMMNDLTSELNSPGELEIVDTDENIDLESLSAASGEAPEKSLAWVSACSGNGDCIDACQDGVNPRFMIKLARLAQNKKRDIQTIRADGKARFQKMARSVRVISRLQLTTEELFRLTRAPRQLDSEPDPNVVFYTGCNVLKTPHIALLCLDVMDRIGARYAVFGGPSNCCGILQMRAGDAASAGRQGGRTLDRFFGTGADEVLSWCPTCDVQLGEAMLPSQPSNGAFGMTMFSVYLARKLDALKEHFVHRVEKRVGLHEHSGTNGVTASVRTLLRAIPGLEFVELDQPAAGYACTALAGTPDFKRDLHAEQLRAAEAAGVTTLAGIYHSCHRDFCAHEREWPFEVVNFMELIGEAMGLYRPDLFKRLKLMQDVDAVIAECGDMIERHKLDRDEVRDVILNDMFGEQTLPLDRSLIS
;
A
#
# COMPACT_ATOMS: atom_id res chain seq x y z
N MET A 1 34.51 -27.00 32.68
CA MET A 1 34.10 -26.66 31.30
C MET A 1 33.00 -25.60 31.38
N LEU A 2 32.70 -24.85 30.31
CA LEU A 2 31.67 -23.77 30.32
C LEU A 2 30.30 -24.27 30.80
N SER A 3 29.94 -25.53 30.49
CA SER A 3 28.74 -26.21 30.99
C SER A 3 28.66 -26.28 32.53
N ASP A 4 29.79 -26.48 33.21
CA ASP A 4 29.84 -26.63 34.67
C ASP A 4 29.69 -25.28 35.39
N GLN A 5 29.95 -24.17 34.70
CA GLN A 5 29.82 -22.81 35.25
C GLN A 5 28.40 -22.26 35.09
N TYR A 6 27.69 -22.63 34.03
CA TYR A 6 26.35 -22.14 33.72
C TYR A 6 25.21 -23.09 34.09
N GLY A 7 25.52 -24.36 34.44
CA GLY A 7 24.51 -25.34 34.85
C GLY A 7 23.60 -25.81 33.72
N VAL A 8 24.02 -25.64 32.45
CA VAL A 8 23.30 -26.05 31.24
C VAL A 8 24.15 -27.00 30.39
N PRO A 9 23.54 -27.88 29.55
CA PRO A 9 24.29 -28.79 28.69
C PRO A 9 25.21 -28.04 27.72
N ALA A 10 26.39 -28.61 27.43
CA ALA A 10 27.24 -28.14 26.34
C ALA A 10 26.69 -28.64 24.99
N ALA A 11 26.62 -27.78 23.99
CA ALA A 11 26.27 -28.17 22.63
C ALA A 11 27.52 -28.33 21.75
N ASP A 12 27.63 -29.45 21.06
CA ASP A 12 28.58 -29.63 19.94
C ASP A 12 27.88 -29.23 18.64
N ILE A 13 28.24 -28.07 18.11
CA ILE A 13 27.60 -27.46 16.94
C ILE A 13 28.52 -27.38 15.72
N ASP A 14 29.73 -27.95 15.81
CA ASP A 14 30.76 -27.80 14.78
C ASP A 14 30.36 -28.45 13.45
N ASN A 15 29.53 -29.50 13.48
CA ASN A 15 28.98 -30.18 12.30
C ASN A 15 27.45 -30.27 12.31
N LEU A 16 26.78 -29.34 12.99
CA LEU A 16 25.34 -29.34 13.14
C LEU A 16 24.64 -29.07 11.79
N GLU A 17 23.78 -30.00 11.37
CA GLU A 17 22.83 -29.86 10.27
C GLU A 17 21.43 -29.64 10.84
N VAL A 18 20.83 -28.49 10.53
CA VAL A 18 19.51 -28.08 11.04
C VAL A 18 18.54 -28.01 9.88
N LEU A 19 17.33 -28.55 10.05
CA LEU A 19 16.28 -28.46 9.03
C LEU A 19 15.92 -27.00 8.75
N SER A 20 15.68 -26.65 7.49
CA SER A 20 15.37 -25.28 7.07
C SER A 20 14.15 -24.69 7.79
N SER A 21 13.14 -25.52 8.08
CA SER A 21 11.95 -25.12 8.84
C SER A 21 12.26 -24.70 10.28
N ILE A 22 13.37 -25.15 10.85
CA ILE A 22 13.84 -24.76 12.20
C ILE A 22 14.70 -23.49 12.11
N LEU A 23 15.49 -23.32 11.05
CA LEU A 23 16.23 -22.08 10.78
C LEU A 23 15.30 -20.89 10.52
N GLU A 24 14.12 -21.13 9.92
CA GLU A 24 13.10 -20.09 9.71
C GLU A 24 12.48 -19.58 11.02
N LEU A 25 12.47 -20.40 12.08
CA LEU A 25 11.97 -20.00 13.40
C LEU A 25 12.89 -18.98 14.06
N VAL A 26 14.20 -19.01 13.77
CA VAL A 26 15.20 -18.11 14.34
C VAL A 26 15.91 -17.36 13.21
N PRO A 27 15.41 -16.19 12.79
CA PRO A 27 15.99 -15.44 11.68
C PRO A 27 17.47 -15.11 11.88
N ALA A 28 18.24 -15.03 10.78
CA ALA A 28 19.68 -14.74 10.81
C ALA A 28 20.04 -13.48 11.61
N GLU A 29 19.20 -12.43 11.54
CA GLU A 29 19.39 -11.21 12.32
C GLU A 29 19.29 -11.47 13.83
N MET A 30 18.37 -12.34 14.26
CA MET A 30 18.21 -12.73 15.65
C MET A 30 19.35 -13.64 16.13
N ALA A 31 19.76 -14.60 15.28
CA ALA A 31 20.90 -15.47 15.53
C ALA A 31 22.20 -14.67 15.72
N ARG A 32 22.45 -13.68 14.87
CA ARG A 32 23.62 -12.78 14.98
C ARG A 32 23.53 -11.83 16.17
N ARG A 33 22.36 -11.22 16.39
CA ARG A 33 22.15 -10.25 17.47
C ARG A 33 22.37 -10.88 18.84
N TYR A 34 21.85 -12.09 19.04
CA TYR A 34 21.92 -12.79 20.33
C TYR A 34 23.04 -13.84 20.39
N LEU A 35 23.87 -13.94 19.35
CA LEU A 35 24.96 -14.92 19.22
C LEU A 35 24.48 -16.32 19.63
N LEU A 36 23.55 -16.84 18.83
CA LEU A 36 22.93 -18.15 19.06
C LEU A 36 22.51 -18.82 17.76
N VAL A 37 22.33 -20.13 17.80
CA VAL A 37 21.77 -20.92 16.69
C VAL A 37 20.76 -21.94 17.20
N PRO A 38 19.64 -22.16 16.49
CA PRO A 38 18.71 -23.23 16.83
C PRO A 38 19.38 -24.58 16.56
N VAL A 39 19.12 -25.56 17.43
CA VAL A 39 19.69 -26.91 17.32
C VAL A 39 18.64 -27.87 16.80
N GLN A 40 17.54 -28.01 17.53
CA GLN A 40 16.42 -28.87 17.18
C GLN A 40 15.14 -28.43 17.88
N VAL A 41 14.00 -28.90 17.37
CA VAL A 41 12.70 -28.75 18.02
C VAL A 41 12.18 -30.13 18.38
N ASP A 42 11.86 -30.34 19.66
CA ASP A 42 11.15 -31.52 20.14
C ASP A 42 9.84 -31.10 20.82
N GLU A 43 8.73 -31.63 20.32
CA GLU A 43 7.34 -31.26 20.66
C GLU A 43 7.05 -29.74 20.66
N LYS A 44 7.32 -29.06 21.78
CA LYS A 44 7.11 -27.62 22.00
C LYS A 44 8.34 -26.95 22.63
N VAL A 45 9.50 -27.59 22.56
CA VAL A 45 10.75 -27.11 23.11
C VAL A 45 11.75 -26.91 21.96
N LEU A 46 12.25 -25.69 21.83
CA LEU A 46 13.34 -25.35 20.93
C LEU A 46 14.64 -25.34 21.72
N GLU A 47 15.55 -26.23 21.35
CA GLU A 47 16.91 -26.24 21.87
C GLU A 47 17.75 -25.23 21.10
N VAL A 48 18.47 -24.37 21.82
CA VAL A 48 19.26 -23.29 21.24
C VAL A 48 20.66 -23.29 21.84
N ALA A 49 21.67 -23.33 20.98
CA ALA A 49 23.05 -23.17 21.39
C ALA A 49 23.38 -21.67 21.44
N MET A 50 23.82 -21.20 22.61
CA MET A 50 24.05 -19.78 22.90
C MET A 50 25.45 -19.58 23.46
N VAL A 51 26.03 -18.40 23.20
CA VAL A 51 27.28 -17.98 23.83
C VAL A 51 27.05 -17.67 25.31
N ASP A 52 25.97 -16.96 25.63
CA ASP A 52 25.54 -16.68 27.00
C ASP A 52 24.14 -17.25 27.26
N PRO A 53 24.02 -18.43 27.90
CA PRO A 53 22.72 -19.03 28.22
C PRO A 53 22.01 -18.33 29.38
N THR A 54 22.60 -17.31 30.01
CA THR A 54 21.98 -16.49 31.06
C THR A 54 21.32 -15.23 30.53
N ASP A 55 21.41 -14.98 29.22
CA ASP A 55 20.71 -13.89 28.55
C ASP A 55 19.20 -14.15 28.50
N VAL A 56 18.53 -13.70 29.56
CA VAL A 56 17.08 -13.82 29.73
C VAL A 56 16.30 -13.07 28.65
N VAL A 57 16.88 -12.01 28.07
CA VAL A 57 16.24 -11.24 27.00
C VAL A 57 16.25 -12.04 25.70
N ALA A 58 17.39 -12.66 25.36
CA ALA A 58 17.48 -13.53 24.19
C ALA A 58 16.52 -14.74 24.30
N MET A 59 16.41 -15.35 25.50
CA MET A 59 15.50 -16.47 25.72
C MET A 59 14.02 -16.08 25.62
N ASP A 60 13.63 -14.95 26.19
CA ASP A 60 12.25 -14.46 26.12
C ASP A 60 11.88 -14.04 24.69
N ASP A 61 12.79 -13.39 23.95
CA ASP A 61 12.58 -13.01 22.55
C ASP A 61 12.45 -14.23 21.63
N LEU A 62 13.27 -15.26 21.83
CA LEU A 62 13.16 -16.53 21.10
C LEU A 62 11.86 -17.25 21.42
N LYS A 63 11.47 -17.29 22.69
CA LYS A 63 10.20 -17.89 23.13
C LYS A 63 9.02 -17.18 22.50
N PHE A 64 9.08 -15.85 22.44
CA PHE A 64 8.07 -15.01 21.83
C PHE A 64 7.99 -15.22 20.32
N ALA A 65 9.13 -15.21 19.63
CA ALA A 65 9.20 -15.31 18.17
C ALA A 65 8.75 -16.68 17.66
N THR A 66 9.07 -17.74 18.40
CA THR A 66 8.81 -19.12 17.97
C THR A 66 7.53 -19.71 18.57
N GLY A 67 7.02 -19.14 19.67
CA GLY A 67 5.93 -19.72 20.46
C GLY A 67 6.32 -21.01 21.20
N LEU A 68 7.61 -21.36 21.22
CA LEU A 68 8.17 -22.58 21.80
C LEU A 68 8.85 -22.27 23.13
N ARG A 69 8.91 -23.26 24.03
CA ARG A 69 9.75 -23.17 25.23
C ARG A 69 11.22 -23.25 24.81
N ILE A 70 12.05 -22.35 25.32
CA ILE A 70 13.47 -22.32 24.96
C ILE A 70 14.28 -23.09 25.99
N GLN A 71 15.08 -24.03 25.49
CA GLN A 71 16.03 -24.80 26.29
C GLN A 71 17.43 -24.37 25.87
N PRO A 72 18.13 -23.55 26.67
CA PRO A 72 19.45 -23.05 26.31
C PRO A 72 20.53 -24.11 26.54
N MET A 73 21.49 -24.16 25.62
CA MET A 73 22.72 -24.94 25.72
C MET A 73 23.90 -23.99 25.52
N VAL A 74 25.00 -24.21 26.23
CA VAL A 74 26.18 -23.33 26.11
C VAL A 74 27.13 -23.84 25.02
N ALA A 75 27.59 -22.93 24.17
CA ALA A 75 28.59 -23.20 23.14
C ALA A 75 29.65 -22.09 23.12
N ALA A 76 30.84 -22.40 22.59
CA ALA A 76 31.90 -21.39 22.47
C ALA A 76 31.52 -20.34 21.41
N GLU A 77 31.80 -19.06 21.69
CA GLU A 77 31.53 -17.93 20.78
C GLU A 77 32.02 -18.15 19.36
N ARG A 78 33.22 -18.71 19.23
CA ARG A 78 33.80 -19.07 17.94
C ARG A 78 32.94 -20.09 17.20
N ALA A 79 32.49 -21.16 17.87
CA ALA A 79 31.69 -22.21 17.27
C ALA A 79 30.30 -21.68 16.86
N VAL A 80 29.69 -20.81 17.67
CA VAL A 80 28.40 -20.19 17.34
C VAL A 80 28.53 -19.24 16.15
N THR A 81 29.58 -18.42 16.10
CA THR A 81 29.81 -17.49 14.99
C THR A 81 30.08 -18.24 13.69
N GLU A 82 30.90 -19.29 13.71
CA GLU A 82 31.15 -20.15 12.55
C GLU A 82 29.88 -20.89 12.10
N ALA A 83 29.05 -21.36 13.04
CA ALA A 83 27.76 -21.98 12.73
C ALA A 83 26.76 -20.99 12.13
N ILE A 84 26.72 -19.73 12.60
CA ILE A 84 25.87 -18.69 12.02
C ILE A 84 26.26 -18.42 10.57
N GLU A 85 27.55 -18.28 10.28
CA GLU A 85 28.02 -18.05 8.91
C GLU A 85 27.77 -19.28 8.01
N ARG A 86 27.87 -20.49 8.55
CA ARG A 86 27.56 -21.71 7.78
C ARG A 86 26.07 -21.88 7.51
N LEU A 87 25.22 -21.63 8.51
CA LEU A 87 23.77 -21.87 8.45
C LEU A 87 23.01 -20.70 7.80
N TYR A 88 23.51 -19.47 7.95
CA TYR A 88 22.86 -18.24 7.46
C TYR A 88 23.72 -17.42 6.48
N GLY A 89 25.04 -17.63 6.39
CA GLY A 89 25.94 -16.81 5.57
C GLY A 89 25.73 -16.93 4.06
N ALA A 90 25.00 -17.95 3.59
CA ALA A 90 24.56 -18.03 2.19
C ALA A 90 23.40 -17.07 1.86
N GLN A 91 22.88 -16.30 2.82
CA GLN A 91 21.66 -15.50 2.66
C GLN A 91 21.86 -14.01 2.34
N ASP A 92 23.05 -13.40 2.42
CA ASP A 92 23.16 -11.94 2.21
C ASP A 92 23.23 -11.49 0.73
N ASP A 93 23.90 -12.22 -0.17
CA ASP A 93 23.82 -11.95 -1.63
C ASP A 93 22.57 -12.57 -2.28
N ASN A 94 22.03 -13.59 -1.61
CA ASN A 94 20.88 -14.34 -2.05
C ASN A 94 19.57 -13.85 -1.46
N GLN A 95 19.42 -13.08 -0.37
CA GLN A 95 18.07 -12.69 0.09
C GLN A 95 17.46 -11.53 -0.72
N ILE A 96 18.25 -10.61 -1.26
CA ILE A 96 17.70 -9.61 -2.19
C ILE A 96 17.45 -10.28 -3.56
N SER A 97 18.38 -11.13 -3.98
CA SER A 97 18.29 -11.90 -5.22
C SER A 97 17.27 -13.03 -5.15
N GLN A 98 16.94 -13.61 -3.99
CA GLN A 98 15.93 -14.65 -3.70
C GLN A 98 14.63 -14.06 -3.20
N MET A 99 14.55 -12.89 -2.58
CA MET A 99 13.25 -12.21 -2.53
C MET A 99 12.81 -11.87 -3.96
N MET A 100 13.75 -11.43 -4.81
CA MET A 100 13.49 -11.26 -6.24
C MET A 100 13.31 -12.61 -6.94
N ASN A 101 14.13 -13.63 -6.67
CA ASN A 101 14.09 -14.94 -7.34
C ASN A 101 13.02 -15.88 -6.79
N ASP A 102 12.47 -15.73 -5.59
CA ASP A 102 11.35 -16.50 -5.03
C ASP A 102 10.02 -15.91 -5.51
N LEU A 103 9.95 -14.58 -5.65
CA LEU A 103 8.96 -13.93 -6.52
C LEU A 103 9.12 -14.33 -8.00
N THR A 104 10.22 -14.98 -8.42
CA THR A 104 10.49 -15.45 -9.80
C THR A 104 10.42 -16.97 -9.97
N SER A 105 10.66 -17.75 -8.91
CA SER A 105 10.72 -19.21 -8.90
C SER A 105 9.36 -19.79 -8.53
N GLU A 106 8.58 -19.14 -7.64
CA GLU A 106 7.16 -19.49 -7.42
C GLU A 106 6.28 -19.21 -8.66
N LEU A 107 6.77 -18.40 -9.61
CA LEU A 107 6.12 -18.17 -10.90
C LEU A 107 6.56 -19.15 -12.00
N ASN A 108 7.60 -19.97 -11.74
CA ASN A 108 8.22 -20.88 -12.72
C ASN A 108 8.27 -22.36 -12.29
N SER A 109 7.69 -22.76 -11.16
CA SER A 109 7.56 -24.16 -10.76
C SER A 109 6.15 -24.71 -11.07
N PRO A 110 5.99 -25.77 -11.89
CA PRO A 110 4.74 -26.50 -12.00
C PRO A 110 4.57 -27.37 -10.76
N GLY A 111 4.00 -26.81 -9.70
CA GLY A 111 3.59 -27.58 -8.52
C GLY A 111 2.14 -28.03 -8.69
N GLU A 112 1.94 -29.30 -9.02
CA GLU A 112 0.66 -29.99 -8.81
C GLU A 112 0.32 -29.94 -7.31
N LEU A 113 -0.74 -29.22 -6.97
CA LEU A 113 -1.44 -29.33 -5.70
C LEU A 113 -2.89 -29.56 -6.09
N GLU A 114 -3.40 -30.74 -5.74
CA GLU A 114 -4.80 -31.11 -5.95
C GLU A 114 -5.70 -30.04 -5.32
N ILE A 115 -6.44 -29.37 -6.19
CA ILE A 115 -7.58 -28.54 -5.82
C ILE A 115 -8.60 -29.51 -5.25
N VAL A 116 -8.85 -29.47 -3.94
CA VAL A 116 -10.09 -30.02 -3.41
C VAL A 116 -11.18 -29.08 -3.89
N ASP A 117 -11.85 -29.48 -4.97
CA ASP A 117 -13.08 -28.85 -5.44
C ASP A 117 -14.10 -28.93 -4.30
N THR A 118 -14.30 -27.81 -3.61
CA THR A 118 -15.55 -27.57 -2.90
C THR A 118 -16.51 -27.01 -3.94
N ASP A 119 -17.47 -27.84 -4.34
CA ASP A 119 -18.50 -27.76 -5.39
C ASP A 119 -19.42 -26.51 -5.41
N GLU A 120 -18.98 -25.33 -4.96
CA GLU A 120 -19.76 -24.08 -5.05
C GLU A 120 -18.96 -22.90 -5.64
N ASN A 121 -18.08 -23.18 -6.61
CA ASN A 121 -17.53 -22.15 -7.48
C ASN A 121 -18.41 -21.98 -8.72
N ILE A 122 -18.79 -20.74 -9.05
CA ILE A 122 -19.46 -20.40 -10.30
C ILE A 122 -18.55 -20.86 -11.46
N ASP A 123 -18.99 -21.87 -12.20
CA ASP A 123 -18.32 -22.36 -13.40
C ASP A 123 -18.34 -21.29 -14.51
N LEU A 124 -17.33 -20.42 -14.46
CA LEU A 124 -17.07 -19.39 -15.46
C LEU A 124 -16.71 -19.96 -16.84
N GLU A 125 -16.37 -21.26 -16.95
CA GLU A 125 -16.11 -21.92 -18.24
C GLU A 125 -17.42 -22.07 -19.02
N SER A 126 -18.48 -22.55 -18.36
CA SER A 126 -19.83 -22.67 -18.96
C SER A 126 -20.40 -21.32 -19.45
N LEU A 127 -20.12 -20.22 -18.74
CA LEU A 127 -20.56 -18.87 -19.10
C LEU A 127 -19.76 -18.29 -20.29
N SER A 128 -18.48 -18.64 -20.41
CA SER A 128 -17.61 -18.15 -21.50
C SER A 128 -17.77 -18.92 -22.81
N ALA A 129 -18.12 -20.21 -22.74
CA ALA A 129 -18.36 -21.06 -23.90
C ALA A 129 -19.65 -20.71 -24.66
N ALA A 130 -20.57 -19.97 -24.04
CA ALA A 130 -21.85 -19.57 -24.62
C ALA A 130 -21.80 -18.28 -25.47
N SER A 131 -20.68 -17.54 -25.48
CA SER A 131 -20.56 -16.27 -26.21
C SER A 131 -19.52 -16.35 -27.32
N GLY A 132 -19.91 -16.07 -28.57
CA GLY A 132 -18.99 -15.86 -29.69
C GLY A 132 -18.02 -14.68 -29.47
N GLU A 133 -17.22 -14.32 -30.48
CA GLU A 133 -16.31 -13.17 -30.36
C GLU A 133 -17.07 -11.90 -29.95
N ALA A 134 -16.60 -11.26 -28.87
CA ALA A 134 -17.20 -10.02 -28.38
C ALA A 134 -17.10 -8.92 -29.47
N PRO A 135 -18.19 -8.21 -29.77
CA PRO A 135 -18.17 -7.10 -30.72
C PRO A 135 -17.14 -6.04 -30.33
N GLU A 136 -16.49 -5.42 -31.32
CA GLU A 136 -15.46 -4.39 -31.11
C GLU A 136 -15.95 -3.25 -30.20
N LYS A 137 -17.20 -2.81 -30.37
CA LYS A 137 -17.82 -1.78 -29.52
C LYS A 137 -17.90 -2.21 -28.05
N SER A 138 -18.14 -3.49 -27.76
CA SER A 138 -18.18 -4.02 -26.40
C SER A 138 -16.79 -4.03 -25.78
N LEU A 139 -15.76 -4.39 -26.56
CA LEU A 139 -14.36 -4.35 -26.10
C LEU A 139 -13.90 -2.91 -25.83
N ALA A 140 -14.27 -1.97 -26.69
CA ALA A 140 -14.00 -0.55 -26.49
C ALA A 140 -14.66 -0.01 -25.21
N TRP A 141 -15.93 -0.37 -24.97
CA TRP A 141 -16.65 0.01 -23.75
C TRP A 141 -16.00 -0.56 -22.47
N VAL A 142 -15.63 -1.85 -22.49
CA VAL A 142 -14.92 -2.52 -21.38
C VAL A 142 -13.59 -1.84 -21.09
N SER A 143 -12.87 -1.41 -22.14
CA SER A 143 -11.58 -0.73 -22.00
C SER A 143 -11.72 0.71 -21.49
N ALA A 144 -12.77 1.42 -21.90
CA ALA A 144 -13.04 2.81 -21.53
C ALA A 144 -13.68 2.98 -20.13
N CYS A 145 -14.23 1.92 -19.54
CA CYS A 145 -14.88 2.00 -18.23
C CYS A 145 -13.94 2.57 -17.15
N SER A 146 -14.34 3.72 -16.58
CA SER A 146 -13.66 4.48 -15.54
C SER A 146 -13.92 3.98 -14.12
N GLY A 147 -14.76 2.95 -13.98
CA GLY A 147 -15.11 2.35 -12.70
C GLY A 147 -15.92 3.25 -11.77
N ASN A 148 -16.53 4.33 -12.26
CA ASN A 148 -17.38 5.24 -11.47
C ASN A 148 -18.58 4.58 -10.78
N GLY A 149 -18.97 3.34 -11.10
CA GLY A 149 -19.98 2.61 -10.34
C GLY A 149 -21.40 3.16 -10.40
N ASP A 150 -21.69 4.30 -11.07
CA ASP A 150 -23.04 4.86 -11.19
C ASP A 150 -24.04 3.87 -11.83
N CYS A 151 -23.52 2.94 -12.63
CA CYS A 151 -24.28 1.84 -13.22
C CYS A 151 -24.79 0.80 -12.20
N ILE A 152 -24.19 0.72 -11.00
CA ILE A 152 -24.59 -0.22 -9.94
C ILE A 152 -25.97 0.17 -9.41
N ASP A 153 -26.13 1.42 -8.97
CA ASP A 153 -27.41 1.91 -8.44
C ASP A 153 -28.49 1.98 -9.52
N ALA A 154 -28.09 2.17 -10.78
CA ALA A 154 -29.01 2.17 -11.92
C ALA A 154 -29.46 0.76 -12.36
N CYS A 155 -28.81 -0.31 -11.90
CA CYS A 155 -29.12 -1.67 -12.32
C CYS A 155 -30.34 -2.23 -11.57
N GLN A 156 -31.47 -2.35 -12.28
CA GLN A 156 -32.73 -2.84 -11.72
C GLN A 156 -32.67 -4.31 -11.28
N ASP A 157 -31.75 -5.08 -11.87
CA ASP A 157 -31.57 -6.51 -11.58
C ASP A 157 -30.65 -6.76 -10.38
N GLY A 158 -30.13 -5.70 -9.74
CA GLY A 158 -29.22 -5.81 -8.59
C GLY A 158 -27.84 -6.37 -8.92
N VAL A 159 -27.49 -6.46 -10.21
CA VAL A 159 -26.15 -6.87 -10.65
C VAL A 159 -25.19 -5.71 -10.42
N ASN A 160 -23.96 -6.00 -9.98
CA ASN A 160 -22.87 -5.01 -9.96
C ASN A 160 -22.18 -4.97 -11.34
N PRO A 161 -22.45 -3.97 -12.22
CA PRO A 161 -21.89 -3.96 -13.56
C PRO A 161 -20.39 -3.65 -13.54
N ARG A 162 -19.88 -2.95 -12.51
CA ARG A 162 -18.44 -2.75 -12.33
C ARG A 162 -17.71 -4.07 -12.11
N PHE A 163 -18.29 -4.99 -11.33
CA PHE A 163 -17.79 -6.35 -11.18
C PHE A 163 -17.89 -7.13 -12.50
N MET A 164 -19.01 -7.03 -13.22
CA MET A 164 -19.16 -7.67 -14.54
C MET A 164 -18.11 -7.19 -15.56
N ILE A 165 -17.79 -5.89 -15.59
CA ILE A 165 -16.71 -5.35 -16.43
C ILE A 165 -15.36 -5.93 -16.04
N LYS A 166 -15.08 -6.15 -14.74
CA LYS A 166 -13.85 -6.84 -14.30
C LYS A 166 -13.81 -8.27 -14.86
N LEU A 167 -14.91 -9.03 -14.78
CA LEU A 167 -14.98 -10.38 -15.35
C LEU A 167 -14.82 -10.38 -16.87
N ALA A 168 -15.40 -9.41 -17.58
CA ALA A 168 -15.21 -9.25 -19.02
C ALA A 168 -13.74 -8.99 -19.38
N ARG A 169 -13.03 -8.16 -18.60
CA ARG A 169 -11.57 -7.95 -18.77
C ARG A 169 -10.77 -9.22 -18.50
N LEU A 170 -11.15 -10.04 -17.53
CA LEU A 170 -10.52 -11.34 -17.29
C LEU A 170 -10.74 -12.28 -18.48
N ALA A 171 -11.97 -12.40 -18.95
CA ALA A 171 -12.32 -13.24 -20.10
C ALA A 171 -11.59 -12.80 -21.37
N GLN A 172 -11.44 -11.49 -21.60
CA GLN A 172 -10.65 -10.96 -22.72
C GLN A 172 -9.17 -11.36 -22.62
N ASN A 173 -8.60 -11.31 -21.42
CA ASN A 173 -7.20 -11.67 -21.20
C ASN A 173 -6.94 -13.18 -21.28
N LYS A 174 -7.95 -14.05 -21.04
CA LYS A 174 -7.81 -15.52 -21.19
C LYS A 174 -7.39 -15.97 -22.60
N LYS A 175 -7.51 -15.11 -23.62
CA LYS A 175 -6.98 -15.37 -24.97
C LYS A 175 -5.44 -15.42 -25.01
N ARG A 176 -4.77 -14.88 -23.98
CA ARG A 176 -3.32 -14.86 -23.84
C ARG A 176 -2.88 -16.06 -23.00
N ASP A 177 -1.66 -16.52 -23.22
CA ASP A 177 -1.11 -17.61 -22.40
C ASP A 177 -0.89 -17.16 -20.94
N ILE A 178 -1.03 -18.11 -20.01
CA ILE A 178 -0.98 -17.83 -18.57
C ILE A 178 0.38 -17.32 -18.10
N GLN A 179 1.48 -17.73 -18.74
CA GLN A 179 2.83 -17.31 -18.38
C GLN A 179 3.02 -15.83 -18.70
N THR A 180 2.57 -15.38 -19.87
CA THR A 180 2.58 -13.97 -20.27
C THR A 180 1.70 -13.12 -19.34
N ILE A 181 0.50 -13.60 -18.99
CA ILE A 181 -0.39 -12.90 -18.04
C ILE A 181 0.29 -12.69 -16.67
N ARG A 182 0.92 -13.74 -16.14
CA ARG A 182 1.65 -13.70 -14.86
C ARG A 182 2.87 -12.78 -14.95
N ALA A 183 3.64 -12.86 -16.02
CA ALA A 183 4.80 -12.00 -16.26
C ALA A 183 4.41 -10.52 -16.33
N ASP A 184 3.32 -10.18 -17.03
CA ASP A 184 2.76 -8.83 -17.08
C ASP A 184 2.35 -8.32 -15.70
N GLY A 185 1.60 -9.13 -14.95
CA GLY A 185 1.14 -8.79 -13.60
C GLY A 185 2.31 -8.52 -12.66
N LYS A 186 3.34 -9.38 -12.73
CA LYS A 186 4.57 -9.23 -11.98
C LYS A 186 5.34 -7.97 -12.38
N ALA A 187 5.55 -7.74 -13.67
CA ALA A 187 6.28 -6.58 -14.16
C ALA A 187 5.61 -5.26 -13.73
N ARG A 188 4.26 -5.20 -13.80
CA ARG A 188 3.48 -4.05 -13.32
C ARG A 188 3.66 -3.84 -11.82
N PHE A 189 3.62 -4.92 -11.02
CA PHE A 189 3.88 -4.86 -9.58
C PHE A 189 5.29 -4.39 -9.25
N GLN A 190 6.31 -4.96 -9.89
CA GLN A 190 7.72 -4.59 -9.67
C GLN A 190 7.96 -3.13 -10.04
N LYS A 191 7.42 -2.65 -11.16
CA LYS A 191 7.49 -1.23 -11.55
C LYS A 191 6.89 -0.33 -10.47
N MET A 192 5.67 -0.62 -10.01
CA MET A 192 5.01 0.14 -8.95
C MET A 192 5.81 0.10 -7.64
N ALA A 193 6.22 -1.09 -7.20
CA ALA A 193 6.93 -1.28 -5.93
C ALA A 193 8.29 -0.57 -5.93
N ARG A 194 9.03 -0.63 -7.05
CA ARG A 194 10.28 0.11 -7.24
C ARG A 194 10.05 1.60 -7.10
N SER A 195 9.08 2.14 -7.82
CA SER A 195 8.76 3.57 -7.81
C SER A 195 8.34 4.05 -6.42
N VAL A 196 7.44 3.31 -5.75
CA VAL A 196 7.01 3.60 -4.39
C VAL A 196 8.18 3.56 -3.41
N ARG A 197 9.05 2.54 -3.47
CA ARG A 197 10.21 2.40 -2.59
C ARG A 197 11.16 3.59 -2.73
N VAL A 198 11.53 3.95 -3.95
CA VAL A 198 12.49 5.02 -4.18
C VAL A 198 11.89 6.37 -3.76
N ILE A 199 10.72 6.74 -4.28
CA ILE A 199 10.11 8.06 -4.02
C ILE A 199 9.79 8.25 -2.54
N SER A 200 9.31 7.22 -1.83
CA SER A 200 9.02 7.34 -0.40
C SER A 200 10.29 7.50 0.44
N ARG A 201 11.37 6.78 0.10
CA ARG A 201 12.67 6.87 0.80
C ARG A 201 13.42 8.18 0.54
N LEU A 202 13.13 8.89 -0.56
CA LEU A 202 13.63 10.27 -0.74
C LEU A 202 13.00 11.26 0.24
N GLN A 203 11.87 10.90 0.87
CA GLN A 203 11.04 11.82 1.67
C GLN A 203 10.94 11.41 3.15
N LEU A 204 11.07 10.12 3.46
CA LEU A 204 10.78 9.59 4.80
C LEU A 204 11.98 8.93 5.45
N THR A 205 12.11 9.13 6.74
CA THR A 205 13.01 8.33 7.59
C THR A 205 12.53 6.88 7.70
N THR A 206 13.40 5.99 8.19
CA THR A 206 13.04 4.57 8.43
C THR A 206 11.89 4.44 9.44
N GLU A 207 11.86 5.29 10.47
CA GLU A 207 10.81 5.31 11.49
C GLU A 207 9.46 5.74 10.90
N GLU A 208 9.42 6.81 10.09
CA GLU A 208 8.19 7.25 9.44
C GLU A 208 7.66 6.24 8.42
N LEU A 209 8.56 5.57 7.68
CA LEU A 209 8.19 4.46 6.78
C LEU A 209 7.55 3.33 7.57
N PHE A 210 8.09 2.99 8.74
CA PHE A 210 7.53 1.96 9.59
C PHE A 210 6.12 2.35 10.04
N ARG A 211 5.94 3.57 10.57
CA ARG A 211 4.63 4.13 10.99
C ARG A 211 3.55 4.07 9.91
N LEU A 212 3.91 4.14 8.62
CA LEU A 212 2.97 4.12 7.48
C LEU A 212 2.74 2.75 6.84
N THR A 213 3.64 1.78 7.06
CA THR A 213 3.59 0.47 6.37
C THR A 213 3.14 -0.66 7.26
N ARG A 214 3.38 -0.54 8.57
CA ARG A 214 2.95 -1.47 9.60
C ARG A 214 2.55 -0.69 10.82
N ALA A 215 1.62 -1.23 11.60
CA ALA A 215 1.44 -0.75 12.96
C ALA A 215 2.79 -0.93 13.66
N PRO A 216 3.33 0.12 14.32
CA PRO A 216 4.33 -0.11 15.33
C PRO A 216 3.81 -1.17 16.28
N ARG A 217 4.68 -2.03 16.78
CA ARG A 217 4.32 -2.96 17.86
C ARG A 217 4.08 -2.10 19.11
N GLN A 218 2.94 -1.44 19.16
CA GLN A 218 2.58 -0.54 20.25
C GLN A 218 2.12 -1.44 21.38
N LEU A 219 3.12 -1.74 22.23
CA LEU A 219 3.11 -2.05 23.66
C LEU A 219 1.94 -2.91 24.15
N ASP A 220 2.27 -4.05 24.77
CA ASP A 220 1.39 -4.99 25.50
C ASP A 220 0.47 -4.36 26.59
N SER A 221 0.37 -3.04 26.63
CA SER A 221 -0.40 -2.20 27.55
C SER A 221 -1.51 -1.35 26.89
N GLU A 222 -1.58 -1.25 25.56
CA GLU A 222 -2.66 -0.50 24.89
C GLU A 222 -3.79 -1.45 24.41
N PRO A 223 -5.07 -1.05 24.53
CA PRO A 223 -6.18 -1.89 24.13
C PRO A 223 -6.27 -2.06 22.60
N ASP A 224 -6.72 -3.23 22.14
CA ASP A 224 -6.78 -3.65 20.72
C ASP A 224 -7.36 -2.59 19.77
N PRO A 225 -6.76 -2.34 18.59
CA PRO A 225 -7.21 -1.29 17.67
C PRO A 225 -8.67 -1.51 17.26
N ASN A 226 -9.48 -0.44 17.24
CA ASN A 226 -10.86 -0.55 16.78
C ASN A 226 -11.00 -0.40 15.27
N VAL A 227 -9.99 0.17 14.61
CA VAL A 227 -9.95 0.32 13.16
C VAL A 227 -8.59 -0.06 12.58
N VAL A 228 -8.60 -0.57 11.35
CA VAL A 228 -7.39 -0.70 10.53
C VAL A 228 -7.35 0.46 9.56
N PHE A 229 -6.31 1.28 9.57
CA PHE A 229 -6.08 2.26 8.51
C PHE A 229 -5.22 1.65 7.40
N TYR A 230 -5.87 1.38 6.27
CA TYR A 230 -5.24 0.84 5.07
C TYR A 230 -4.93 1.95 4.07
N THR A 231 -3.66 2.32 3.98
CA THR A 231 -3.20 3.43 3.13
C THR A 231 -3.12 3.03 1.64
N GLY A 232 -2.99 1.73 1.36
CA GLY A 232 -2.67 1.19 0.04
C GLY A 232 -1.17 1.34 -0.30
N CYS A 233 -0.80 1.05 -1.55
CA CYS A 233 0.61 1.04 -1.96
C CYS A 233 1.13 2.40 -2.44
N ASN A 234 0.35 3.14 -3.25
CA ASN A 234 0.83 4.32 -3.98
C ASN A 234 0.86 5.63 -3.18
N VAL A 235 0.08 5.76 -2.10
CA VAL A 235 0.05 7.01 -1.31
C VAL A 235 1.39 7.33 -0.66
N LEU A 236 2.25 6.32 -0.46
CA LEU A 236 3.61 6.51 0.06
C LEU A 236 4.50 7.37 -0.85
N LYS A 237 4.14 7.56 -2.13
CA LYS A 237 4.81 8.55 -2.99
C LYS A 237 4.56 9.99 -2.55
N THR A 238 3.43 10.25 -1.87
CA THR A 238 3.01 11.55 -1.32
C THR A 238 2.73 11.38 0.17
N PRO A 239 3.76 11.08 0.97
CA PRO A 239 3.58 10.55 2.31
C PRO A 239 3.02 11.58 3.30
N HIS A 240 3.18 12.88 3.03
CA HIS A 240 2.60 13.96 3.83
C HIS A 240 1.09 13.78 4.03
N ILE A 241 0.38 13.29 3.01
CA ILE A 241 -1.06 13.00 3.06
C ILE A 241 -1.37 11.91 4.09
N ALA A 242 -0.67 10.77 4.00
CA ALA A 242 -0.90 9.66 4.91
C ALA A 242 -0.48 9.99 6.34
N LEU A 243 0.62 10.74 6.52
CA LEU A 243 1.04 11.24 7.83
C LEU A 243 0.02 12.20 8.44
N LEU A 244 -0.58 13.09 7.64
CA LEU A 244 -1.68 13.94 8.10
C LEU A 244 -2.91 13.12 8.52
N CYS A 245 -3.24 12.05 7.78
CA CYS A 245 -4.30 11.13 8.22
C CYS A 245 -4.00 10.55 9.61
N LEU A 246 -2.77 10.09 9.84
CA LEU A 246 -2.35 9.55 11.15
C LEU A 246 -2.41 10.62 12.24
N ASP A 247 -1.86 11.81 11.99
CA ASP A 247 -1.85 12.88 12.98
C ASP A 247 -3.26 13.37 13.33
N VAL A 248 -4.19 13.37 12.36
CA VAL A 248 -5.61 13.65 12.59
C VAL A 248 -6.26 12.55 13.44
N MET A 249 -5.99 11.28 13.13
CA MET A 249 -6.47 10.14 13.92
C MET A 249 -5.95 10.17 15.36
N ASP A 250 -4.67 10.48 15.55
CA ASP A 250 -4.03 10.65 16.86
C ASP A 250 -4.71 11.79 17.63
N ARG A 251 -4.96 12.92 16.97
CA ARG A 251 -5.58 14.11 17.60
C ARG A 251 -7.01 13.85 18.06
N ILE A 252 -7.80 13.08 17.31
CA ILE A 252 -9.17 12.71 17.68
C ILE A 252 -9.25 11.46 18.58
N GLY A 253 -8.11 10.91 18.99
CA GLY A 253 -8.03 9.75 19.89
C GLY A 253 -8.50 8.43 19.27
N ALA A 254 -8.36 8.26 17.95
CA ALA A 254 -8.65 6.99 17.30
C ALA A 254 -7.59 5.94 17.65
N ARG A 255 -8.01 4.67 17.84
CA ARG A 255 -7.11 3.55 18.15
C ARG A 255 -6.98 2.67 16.92
N TYR A 256 -5.83 2.70 16.26
CA TYR A 256 -5.73 2.11 14.94
C TYR A 256 -4.45 1.31 14.70
N ALA A 257 -4.56 0.32 13.83
CA ALA A 257 -3.41 -0.35 13.22
C ALA A 257 -3.22 0.18 11.79
N VAL A 258 -1.97 0.38 11.36
CA VAL A 258 -1.67 0.87 10.00
C VAL A 258 -1.15 -0.25 9.13
N PHE A 259 -1.70 -0.37 7.92
CA PHE A 259 -1.14 -1.24 6.89
C PHE A 259 -0.98 -0.46 5.60
N GLY A 260 0.19 -0.57 5.00
CA GLY A 260 0.52 0.20 3.81
C GLY A 260 1.64 -0.38 2.99
N GLY A 261 1.85 0.22 1.82
CA GLY A 261 2.95 -0.12 0.93
C GLY A 261 2.78 -1.42 0.14
N PRO A 262 3.79 -1.77 -0.68
CA PRO A 262 3.71 -2.92 -1.59
C PRO A 262 3.53 -4.27 -0.90
N SER A 263 3.98 -4.42 0.36
CA SER A 263 3.83 -5.64 1.15
C SER A 263 2.38 -5.94 1.52
N ASN A 264 1.49 -4.94 1.47
CA ASN A 264 0.06 -5.03 1.74
C ASN A 264 -0.75 -4.64 0.47
N CYS A 265 -0.26 -5.01 -0.72
CA CYS A 265 -0.93 -4.69 -1.97
C CYS A 265 -2.29 -5.42 -2.09
N CYS A 266 -3.30 -4.75 -2.65
CA CYS A 266 -4.64 -5.33 -2.87
C CYS A 266 -4.74 -6.31 -4.06
N GLY A 267 -3.63 -6.59 -4.76
CA GLY A 267 -3.61 -7.49 -5.92
C GLY A 267 -4.13 -6.91 -7.24
N ILE A 268 -4.45 -5.61 -7.29
CA ILE A 268 -5.04 -4.98 -8.49
C ILE A 268 -4.13 -5.06 -9.73
N LEU A 269 -2.81 -5.07 -9.57
CA LEU A 269 -1.88 -5.06 -10.70
C LEU A 269 -1.89 -6.40 -11.45
N GLN A 270 -1.96 -7.51 -10.70
CA GLN A 270 -2.19 -8.86 -11.21
C GLN A 270 -3.58 -8.95 -11.84
N MET A 271 -4.61 -8.46 -11.14
CA MET A 271 -6.00 -8.47 -11.63
C MET A 271 -6.13 -7.76 -12.98
N ARG A 272 -5.54 -6.57 -13.14
CA ARG A 272 -5.53 -5.82 -14.41
C ARG A 272 -4.76 -6.51 -15.53
N ALA A 273 -3.83 -7.41 -15.20
CA ALA A 273 -3.12 -8.21 -16.20
C ALA A 273 -3.92 -9.44 -16.65
N GLY A 274 -4.97 -9.81 -15.92
CA GLY A 274 -5.73 -11.05 -16.13
C GLY A 274 -5.40 -12.16 -15.14
N ASP A 275 -4.47 -11.93 -14.20
CA ASP A 275 -4.01 -12.93 -13.24
C ASP A 275 -4.86 -12.91 -11.96
N ALA A 276 -6.08 -13.42 -12.07
CA ALA A 276 -7.03 -13.48 -10.95
C ALA A 276 -6.50 -14.31 -9.77
N ALA A 277 -5.76 -15.39 -10.04
CA ALA A 277 -5.25 -16.28 -9.00
C ALA A 277 -4.18 -15.58 -8.13
N SER A 278 -3.18 -14.93 -8.75
CA SER A 278 -2.18 -14.19 -7.97
C SER A 278 -2.76 -12.94 -7.33
N ALA A 279 -3.73 -12.28 -7.97
CA ALA A 279 -4.49 -11.19 -7.34
C ALA A 279 -5.20 -11.67 -6.06
N GLY A 280 -5.85 -12.83 -6.14
CA GLY A 280 -6.51 -13.51 -5.02
C GLY A 280 -5.56 -13.80 -3.86
N ARG A 281 -4.41 -14.43 -4.14
CA ARG A 281 -3.39 -14.71 -3.11
C ARG A 281 -2.85 -13.44 -2.46
N GLN A 282 -2.55 -12.41 -3.26
CA GLN A 282 -1.97 -11.17 -2.77
C GLN A 282 -2.95 -10.35 -1.91
N GLY A 283 -4.19 -10.20 -2.38
CA GLY A 283 -5.23 -9.50 -1.63
C GLY A 283 -5.71 -10.31 -0.41
N GLY A 284 -5.83 -11.63 -0.54
CA GLY A 284 -6.19 -12.54 0.56
C GLY A 284 -5.23 -12.41 1.75
N ARG A 285 -3.91 -12.52 1.51
CA ARG A 285 -2.89 -12.30 2.55
C ARG A 285 -2.98 -10.93 3.22
N THR A 286 -3.46 -9.92 2.49
CA THR A 286 -3.65 -8.57 3.03
C THR A 286 -4.89 -8.53 3.94
N LEU A 287 -6.00 -9.15 3.50
CA LEU A 287 -7.21 -9.30 4.30
C LEU A 287 -6.95 -10.12 5.59
N ASP A 288 -6.20 -11.22 5.50
CA ASP A 288 -5.83 -12.06 6.67
C ASP A 288 -5.13 -11.26 7.75
N ARG A 289 -4.27 -10.31 7.37
CA ARG A 289 -3.60 -9.41 8.31
C ARG A 289 -4.56 -8.42 8.96
N PHE A 290 -5.57 -7.95 8.24
CA PHE A 290 -6.61 -7.09 8.81
C PHE A 290 -7.46 -7.88 9.80
N PHE A 291 -7.89 -9.10 9.44
CA PHE A 291 -8.61 -9.98 10.35
C PHE A 291 -7.81 -10.31 11.61
N GLY A 292 -6.50 -10.52 11.46
CA GLY A 292 -5.59 -10.79 12.57
C GLY A 292 -5.46 -9.66 13.60
N THR A 293 -5.96 -8.45 13.32
CA THR A 293 -5.96 -7.36 14.31
C THR A 293 -7.19 -7.35 15.22
N GLY A 294 -8.25 -8.07 14.87
CA GLY A 294 -9.52 -8.02 15.59
C GLY A 294 -10.27 -6.68 15.50
N ALA A 295 -9.92 -5.82 14.53
CA ALA A 295 -10.57 -4.51 14.38
C ALA A 295 -11.98 -4.63 13.76
N ASP A 296 -12.87 -3.72 14.12
CA ASP A 296 -14.27 -3.73 13.67
C ASP A 296 -14.44 -3.22 12.23
N GLU A 297 -13.54 -2.34 11.77
CA GLU A 297 -13.66 -1.62 10.51
C GLU A 297 -12.30 -1.39 9.85
N VAL A 298 -12.25 -1.49 8.52
CA VAL A 298 -11.06 -1.13 7.71
C VAL A 298 -11.31 0.21 7.03
N LEU A 299 -10.49 1.20 7.36
CA LEU A 299 -10.47 2.52 6.75
C LEU A 299 -9.53 2.53 5.54
N SER A 300 -10.08 2.47 4.34
CA SER A 300 -9.31 2.57 3.10
C SER A 300 -9.05 4.02 2.71
N TRP A 301 -7.80 4.37 2.42
CA TRP A 301 -7.48 5.64 1.75
C TRP A 301 -7.70 5.57 0.24
N CYS A 302 -7.39 4.41 -0.36
CA CYS A 302 -7.28 4.27 -1.81
C CYS A 302 -8.58 3.68 -2.40
N PRO A 303 -9.24 4.38 -3.35
CA PRO A 303 -10.50 3.90 -3.92
C PRO A 303 -10.30 2.64 -4.78
N THR A 304 -9.12 2.50 -5.41
CA THR A 304 -8.77 1.26 -6.14
C THR A 304 -8.65 0.07 -5.19
N CYS A 305 -8.11 0.27 -4.00
CA CYS A 305 -8.00 -0.76 -2.98
C CYS A 305 -9.36 -1.15 -2.43
N ASP A 306 -10.21 -0.15 -2.16
CA ASP A 306 -11.58 -0.33 -1.70
C ASP A 306 -12.41 -1.15 -2.70
N VAL A 307 -12.45 -0.74 -3.98
CA VAL A 307 -13.16 -1.45 -5.05
C VAL A 307 -12.54 -2.83 -5.34
N GLN A 308 -11.24 -3.03 -5.12
CA GLN A 308 -10.61 -4.33 -5.34
C GLN A 308 -10.94 -5.32 -4.22
N LEU A 309 -10.71 -4.93 -2.97
CA LEU A 309 -10.94 -5.81 -1.83
C LEU A 309 -12.43 -5.93 -1.52
N GLY A 310 -13.14 -4.80 -1.45
CA GLY A 310 -14.57 -4.67 -1.12
C GLY A 310 -15.50 -5.37 -2.09
N GLU A 311 -15.31 -5.17 -3.39
CA GLU A 311 -16.27 -5.68 -4.38
C GLU A 311 -15.81 -6.92 -5.15
N ALA A 312 -14.50 -7.14 -5.28
CA ALA A 312 -13.99 -8.23 -6.10
C ALA A 312 -13.41 -9.40 -5.29
N MET A 313 -13.17 -9.24 -3.98
CA MET A 313 -12.52 -10.27 -3.18
C MET A 313 -13.34 -10.68 -1.96
N LEU A 314 -13.82 -9.73 -1.16
CA LEU A 314 -14.63 -10.02 0.03
C LEU A 314 -15.89 -10.85 -0.26
N PRO A 315 -16.64 -10.64 -1.37
CA PRO A 315 -17.78 -11.50 -1.71
C PRO A 315 -17.41 -12.95 -2.01
N SER A 316 -16.13 -13.25 -2.26
CA SER A 316 -15.63 -14.58 -2.63
C SER A 316 -14.84 -15.27 -1.52
N GLN A 317 -14.71 -14.65 -0.34
CA GLN A 317 -13.99 -15.22 0.80
C GLN A 317 -14.98 -15.91 1.75
N PRO A 318 -14.73 -17.17 2.16
CA PRO A 318 -15.56 -17.84 3.16
C PRO A 318 -15.50 -17.05 4.47
N SER A 319 -16.68 -16.61 4.93
CA SER A 319 -16.86 -15.66 6.01
C SER A 319 -16.34 -16.18 7.36
N ASN A 320 -15.11 -15.82 7.71
CA ASN A 320 -14.61 -15.91 9.10
C ASN A 320 -14.56 -14.55 9.82
N GLY A 321 -15.08 -13.50 9.18
CA GLY A 321 -15.29 -12.18 9.78
C GLY A 321 -15.87 -11.23 8.73
N ALA A 322 -16.92 -10.49 9.07
CA ALA A 322 -17.45 -9.43 8.23
C ALA A 322 -16.98 -8.10 8.82
N PHE A 323 -15.91 -7.51 8.28
CA PHE A 323 -15.61 -6.10 8.53
C PHE A 323 -16.19 -5.23 7.41
N GLY A 324 -16.65 -4.03 7.76
CA GLY A 324 -16.94 -3.00 6.76
C GLY A 324 -15.65 -2.39 6.25
N MET A 325 -15.48 -2.32 4.92
CA MET A 325 -14.53 -1.38 4.33
C MET A 325 -15.22 -0.02 4.20
N THR A 326 -14.58 1.01 4.76
CA THR A 326 -15.07 2.38 4.68
C THR A 326 -13.96 3.29 4.21
N MET A 327 -14.28 4.25 3.35
CA MET A 327 -13.29 5.24 2.95
C MET A 327 -12.94 6.18 4.10
N PHE A 328 -11.66 6.53 4.21
CA PHE A 328 -11.16 7.38 5.28
C PHE A 328 -11.91 8.72 5.42
N SER A 329 -12.26 9.37 4.30
CA SER A 329 -13.04 10.61 4.31
C SER A 329 -14.46 10.43 4.88
N VAL A 330 -15.09 9.28 4.62
CA VAL A 330 -16.42 8.93 5.16
C VAL A 330 -16.33 8.72 6.67
N TYR A 331 -15.27 8.05 7.14
CA TYR A 331 -14.98 7.93 8.57
C TYR A 331 -14.80 9.30 9.22
N LEU A 332 -14.00 10.20 8.63
CA LEU A 332 -13.84 11.56 9.14
C LEU A 332 -15.15 12.34 9.17
N ALA A 333 -15.99 12.25 8.14
CA ALA A 333 -17.28 12.90 8.13
C ALA A 333 -18.22 12.37 9.23
N ARG A 334 -18.19 11.06 9.53
CA ARG A 334 -18.91 10.49 10.70
C ARG A 334 -18.39 11.04 12.03
N LYS A 335 -17.14 11.50 12.08
CA LYS A 335 -16.48 12.09 13.25
C LYS A 335 -16.41 13.63 13.19
N LEU A 336 -17.21 14.27 12.35
CA LEU A 336 -17.11 15.71 12.09
C LEU A 336 -17.22 16.57 13.36
N ASP A 337 -18.11 16.23 14.29
CA ASP A 337 -18.28 17.03 15.50
C ASP A 337 -17.05 16.97 16.40
N ALA A 338 -16.42 15.79 16.54
CA ALA A 338 -15.14 15.65 17.23
C ALA A 338 -14.01 16.41 16.49
N LEU A 339 -14.00 16.40 15.15
CA LEU A 339 -13.02 17.16 14.37
C LEU A 339 -13.13 18.66 14.61
N LYS A 340 -14.36 19.21 14.67
CA LYS A 340 -14.60 20.64 14.88
C LYS A 340 -14.04 21.15 16.21
N GLU A 341 -14.05 20.33 17.26
CA GLU A 341 -13.43 20.67 18.56
C GLU A 341 -11.93 20.92 18.45
N HIS A 342 -11.29 20.39 17.41
CA HIS A 342 -9.86 20.56 17.15
C HIS A 342 -9.55 21.61 16.07
N PHE A 343 -10.56 22.27 15.47
CA PHE A 343 -10.34 23.36 14.51
C PHE A 343 -9.91 24.65 15.23
N VAL A 344 -8.62 24.72 15.57
CA VAL A 344 -7.98 25.81 16.31
C VAL A 344 -7.53 26.96 15.41
N HIS A 345 -7.51 26.77 14.10
CA HIS A 345 -7.15 27.79 13.11
C HIS A 345 -8.26 28.03 12.10
N ARG A 346 -8.35 29.30 11.67
CA ARG A 346 -9.17 29.69 10.53
C ARG A 346 -8.33 29.53 9.26
N VAL A 347 -8.92 28.95 8.23
CA VAL A 347 -8.30 28.72 6.92
C VAL A 347 -8.91 29.70 5.93
N GLU A 348 -8.35 30.90 5.82
CA GLU A 348 -8.87 32.01 4.99
C GLU A 348 -8.55 31.78 3.50
N LYS A 349 -9.12 30.72 2.91
CA LYS A 349 -8.86 30.27 1.54
C LYS A 349 -10.18 30.08 0.78
N ARG A 350 -10.15 30.42 -0.51
CA ARG A 350 -11.21 30.10 -1.47
C ARG A 350 -10.83 28.79 -2.16
N VAL A 351 -11.55 27.72 -1.86
CA VAL A 351 -11.14 26.35 -2.21
C VAL A 351 -12.06 25.77 -3.25
N GLY A 352 -11.49 25.45 -4.42
CA GLY A 352 -12.11 24.56 -5.40
C GLY A 352 -11.69 23.12 -5.19
N LEU A 353 -12.53 22.16 -5.56
CA LEU A 353 -12.27 20.72 -5.38
C LEU A 353 -12.23 20.00 -6.72
N HIS A 354 -11.20 19.17 -6.92
CA HIS A 354 -11.18 18.17 -7.99
C HIS A 354 -11.87 16.89 -7.50
N GLU A 355 -13.03 16.60 -8.10
CA GLU A 355 -13.98 15.59 -7.62
C GLU A 355 -13.94 14.29 -8.40
N HIS A 356 -14.38 13.21 -7.75
CA HIS A 356 -14.52 11.88 -8.34
C HIS A 356 -15.86 11.24 -7.94
N SER A 357 -16.26 10.22 -8.69
CA SER A 357 -17.50 9.46 -8.51
C SER A 357 -17.18 7.98 -8.34
N GLY A 358 -18.03 7.22 -7.65
CA GLY A 358 -17.89 5.76 -7.64
C GLY A 358 -17.17 5.16 -6.45
N THR A 359 -16.91 5.95 -5.43
CA THR A 359 -16.67 5.38 -4.11
C THR A 359 -17.66 6.01 -3.15
N ASN A 360 -18.46 5.15 -2.51
CA ASN A 360 -19.67 5.55 -1.80
C ASN A 360 -19.37 6.63 -0.76
N GLY A 361 -20.02 7.78 -0.90
CA GLY A 361 -19.98 8.88 0.05
C GLY A 361 -18.68 9.69 0.10
N VAL A 362 -17.63 9.39 -0.69
CA VAL A 362 -16.33 10.09 -0.57
C VAL A 362 -16.46 11.59 -0.85
N THR A 363 -16.95 11.96 -2.04
CA THR A 363 -17.00 13.37 -2.47
C THR A 363 -17.96 14.18 -1.60
N ALA A 364 -19.12 13.60 -1.25
CA ALA A 364 -20.04 14.22 -0.30
C ALA A 364 -19.40 14.45 1.08
N SER A 365 -18.61 13.48 1.56
CA SER A 365 -17.90 13.57 2.85
C SER A 365 -16.82 14.65 2.81
N VAL A 366 -16.01 14.72 1.76
CA VAL A 366 -14.97 15.76 1.61
C VAL A 366 -15.59 17.15 1.52
N ARG A 367 -16.66 17.33 0.75
CA ARG A 367 -17.40 18.61 0.67
C ARG A 367 -17.96 19.02 2.04
N THR A 368 -18.48 18.06 2.80
CA THR A 368 -19.00 18.30 4.16
C THR A 368 -17.87 18.70 5.12
N LEU A 369 -16.74 18.02 5.07
CA LEU A 369 -15.56 18.30 5.90
C LEU A 369 -14.99 19.69 5.60
N LEU A 370 -14.78 20.04 4.32
CA LEU A 370 -14.22 21.32 3.92
C LEU A 370 -15.13 22.49 4.32
N ARG A 371 -16.44 22.38 4.10
CA ARG A 371 -17.41 23.43 4.50
C ARG A 371 -17.50 23.64 6.01
N ALA A 372 -17.05 22.69 6.81
CA ALA A 372 -17.02 22.83 8.26
C ALA A 372 -15.78 23.56 8.78
N ILE A 373 -14.76 23.78 7.94
CA ILE A 373 -13.54 24.48 8.32
C ILE A 373 -13.82 25.98 8.48
N PRO A 374 -13.53 26.59 9.64
CA PRO A 374 -13.72 28.03 9.85
C PRO A 374 -12.88 28.87 8.88
N GLY A 375 -13.50 29.85 8.22
CA GLY A 375 -12.82 30.77 7.28
C GLY A 375 -12.70 30.25 5.84
N LEU A 376 -12.90 28.95 5.62
CA LEU A 376 -12.80 28.37 4.29
C LEU A 376 -14.06 28.68 3.47
N GLU A 377 -13.87 29.31 2.30
CA GLU A 377 -14.93 29.51 1.31
C GLU A 377 -14.87 28.38 0.28
N PHE A 378 -15.85 27.47 0.30
CA PHE A 378 -15.92 26.40 -0.71
C PHE A 378 -16.53 26.95 -2.01
N VAL A 379 -15.83 26.78 -3.13
CA VAL A 379 -16.21 27.29 -4.44
C VAL A 379 -16.54 26.12 -5.37
N GLU A 380 -17.76 26.12 -5.92
CA GLU A 380 -18.16 25.16 -6.95
C GLU A 380 -17.46 25.48 -8.26
N LEU A 381 -16.83 24.46 -8.87
CA LEU A 381 -16.15 24.60 -10.16
C LEU A 381 -16.95 24.04 -11.34
N ASP A 382 -18.10 23.40 -11.06
CA ASP A 382 -19.00 22.78 -12.02
C ASP A 382 -18.29 21.83 -13.02
N GLN A 383 -17.24 21.15 -12.54
CA GLN A 383 -16.48 20.18 -13.33
C GLN A 383 -17.04 18.76 -13.19
N PRO A 384 -17.00 17.93 -14.24
CA PRO A 384 -17.43 16.54 -14.15
C PRO A 384 -16.61 15.72 -13.14
N ALA A 385 -17.30 15.04 -12.21
CA ALA A 385 -16.68 14.04 -11.35
C ALA A 385 -16.50 12.73 -12.13
N ALA A 386 -15.31 12.51 -12.71
CA ALA A 386 -15.08 11.39 -13.61
C ALA A 386 -14.25 10.26 -12.97
N GLY A 387 -14.80 9.04 -12.99
CA GLY A 387 -14.15 7.84 -12.48
C GLY A 387 -13.94 7.87 -10.96
N TYR A 388 -13.53 6.74 -10.38
CA TYR A 388 -13.23 6.68 -8.93
C TYR A 388 -11.91 7.37 -8.56
N ALA A 389 -11.04 7.65 -9.53
CA ALA A 389 -9.79 8.38 -9.37
C ALA A 389 -9.22 8.73 -10.76
N CYS A 390 -8.29 9.69 -10.85
CA CYS A 390 -7.56 10.01 -12.09
C CYS A 390 -6.92 8.77 -12.74
N THR A 391 -6.46 7.80 -11.95
CA THR A 391 -5.84 6.55 -12.46
C THR A 391 -6.84 5.60 -13.13
N ALA A 392 -8.13 5.78 -12.88
CA ALA A 392 -9.19 4.99 -13.49
C ALA A 392 -9.50 5.41 -14.93
N LEU A 393 -9.07 6.62 -15.33
CA LEU A 393 -9.23 7.17 -16.68
C LEU A 393 -8.09 6.76 -17.63
N ALA A 394 -7.27 5.77 -17.26
CA ALA A 394 -6.17 5.30 -18.11
C ALA A 394 -6.64 4.72 -19.46
N GLY A 395 -7.89 4.24 -19.55
CA GLY A 395 -8.49 3.79 -20.81
C GLY A 395 -9.01 4.92 -21.71
N THR A 396 -9.02 6.17 -21.22
CA THR A 396 -9.50 7.36 -21.91
C THR A 396 -8.56 8.56 -21.70
N PRO A 397 -7.30 8.46 -22.16
CA PRO A 397 -6.26 9.44 -21.84
C PRO A 397 -6.56 10.84 -22.37
N ASP A 398 -7.16 10.96 -23.56
CA ASP A 398 -7.54 12.26 -24.13
C ASP A 398 -8.61 12.95 -23.27
N PHE A 399 -9.65 12.21 -22.87
CA PHE A 399 -10.68 12.73 -21.96
C PHE A 399 -10.09 13.15 -20.61
N LYS A 400 -9.15 12.37 -20.05
CA LYS A 400 -8.45 12.73 -18.80
C LYS A 400 -7.71 14.06 -18.96
N ARG A 401 -6.97 14.22 -20.06
CA ARG A 401 -6.22 15.44 -20.37
C ARG A 401 -7.14 16.64 -20.49
N ASP A 402 -8.20 16.52 -21.27
CA ASP A 402 -9.12 17.62 -21.54
C ASP A 402 -9.86 18.03 -20.24
N LEU A 403 -10.31 17.05 -19.44
CA LEU A 403 -10.90 17.30 -18.12
C LEU A 403 -9.94 18.01 -17.16
N HIS A 404 -8.67 17.60 -17.10
CA HIS A 404 -7.68 18.26 -16.26
C HIS A 404 -7.42 19.71 -16.70
N ALA A 405 -7.44 19.98 -18.01
CA ALA A 405 -7.27 21.33 -18.55
C ALA A 405 -8.46 22.22 -18.20
N GLU A 406 -9.68 21.72 -18.38
CA GLU A 406 -10.91 22.40 -17.99
C GLU A 406 -10.96 22.67 -16.48
N GLN A 407 -10.50 21.71 -15.65
CA GLN A 407 -10.42 21.87 -14.20
C GLN A 407 -9.54 23.06 -13.78
N LEU A 408 -8.36 23.21 -14.38
CA LEU A 408 -7.45 24.30 -14.07
C LEU A 408 -8.02 25.66 -14.52
N ARG A 409 -8.60 25.72 -15.72
CA ARG A 409 -9.28 26.93 -16.24
C ARG A 409 -10.46 27.34 -15.38
N ALA A 410 -11.29 26.37 -14.96
CA ALA A 410 -12.44 26.62 -14.10
C ALA A 410 -12.01 27.15 -12.72
N ALA A 411 -10.95 26.59 -12.15
CA ALA A 411 -10.38 27.07 -10.89
C ALA A 411 -9.92 28.53 -10.98
N GLU A 412 -9.17 28.88 -12.04
CA GLU A 412 -8.74 30.27 -12.28
C GLU A 412 -9.94 31.20 -12.51
N ALA A 413 -10.89 30.81 -13.36
CA ALA A 413 -12.07 31.61 -13.67
C ALA A 413 -12.95 31.86 -12.44
N ALA A 414 -13.05 30.89 -11.53
CA ALA A 414 -13.76 31.03 -10.26
C ALA A 414 -12.98 31.84 -9.20
N GLY A 415 -11.71 32.17 -9.48
CA GLY A 415 -10.83 32.95 -8.60
C GLY A 415 -10.46 32.22 -7.31
N VAL A 416 -10.40 30.89 -7.32
CA VAL A 416 -9.99 30.13 -6.14
C VAL A 416 -8.55 30.48 -5.78
N THR A 417 -8.21 30.47 -4.49
CA THR A 417 -6.83 30.61 -4.03
C THR A 417 -6.14 29.25 -3.94
N THR A 418 -6.93 28.18 -3.90
CA THR A 418 -6.49 26.82 -3.61
C THR A 418 -7.33 25.83 -4.42
N LEU A 419 -6.67 24.94 -5.17
CA LEU A 419 -7.28 23.76 -5.78
C LEU A 419 -6.93 22.52 -4.96
N ALA A 420 -7.92 21.95 -4.30
CA ALA A 420 -7.77 20.73 -3.51
C ALA A 420 -8.07 19.48 -4.34
N GLY A 421 -7.25 18.44 -4.21
CA GLY A 421 -7.53 17.10 -4.71
C GLY A 421 -7.99 16.15 -3.60
N ILE A 422 -8.88 15.21 -3.92
CA ILE A 422 -9.31 14.17 -2.97
C ILE A 422 -8.22 13.12 -2.77
N TYR A 423 -7.69 12.56 -3.86
CA TYR A 423 -6.75 11.45 -3.79
C TYR A 423 -5.31 11.85 -4.11
N HIS A 424 -4.38 11.05 -3.58
CA HIS A 424 -2.95 11.17 -3.85
C HIS A 424 -2.58 11.16 -5.34
N SER A 425 -3.31 10.45 -6.20
CA SER A 425 -3.06 10.51 -7.65
C SER A 425 -3.39 11.87 -8.25
N CYS A 426 -4.51 12.47 -7.82
CA CYS A 426 -4.93 13.79 -8.28
C CYS A 426 -3.90 14.84 -7.86
N HIS A 427 -3.46 14.76 -6.61
CA HIS A 427 -2.43 15.63 -6.09
C HIS A 427 -1.15 15.55 -6.94
N ARG A 428 -0.68 14.34 -7.27
CA ARG A 428 0.51 14.19 -8.14
C ARG A 428 0.27 14.73 -9.56
N ASP A 429 -0.92 14.55 -10.13
CA ASP A 429 -1.25 15.07 -11.46
C ASP A 429 -1.26 16.61 -11.50
N PHE A 430 -1.73 17.27 -10.44
CA PHE A 430 -1.93 18.72 -10.43
C PHE A 430 -0.81 19.54 -9.79
N CYS A 431 -0.06 18.99 -8.83
CA CYS A 431 0.80 19.81 -7.95
C CYS A 431 1.91 20.58 -8.66
N ALA A 432 2.38 20.10 -9.81
CA ALA A 432 3.39 20.80 -10.61
C ALA A 432 2.86 22.07 -11.31
N HIS A 433 1.54 22.19 -11.49
CA HIS A 433 0.90 23.32 -12.15
C HIS A 433 0.77 24.56 -11.25
N GLU A 434 1.06 24.44 -9.95
CA GLU A 434 1.05 25.56 -8.99
C GLU A 434 1.97 26.74 -9.42
N ARG A 435 2.99 26.49 -10.26
CA ARG A 435 3.85 27.55 -10.81
C ARG A 435 3.18 28.43 -11.86
N GLU A 436 2.28 27.86 -12.63
CA GLU A 436 1.74 28.46 -13.86
C GLU A 436 0.30 28.97 -13.67
N TRP A 437 -0.33 28.60 -12.56
CA TRP A 437 -1.71 28.94 -12.24
C TRP A 437 -1.78 29.77 -10.94
N PRO A 438 -2.75 30.68 -10.80
CA PRO A 438 -2.78 31.66 -9.70
C PRO A 438 -3.34 31.11 -8.38
N PHE A 439 -3.16 29.80 -8.12
CA PHE A 439 -3.64 29.12 -6.93
C PHE A 439 -2.66 28.02 -6.51
N GLU A 440 -2.63 27.73 -5.21
CA GLU A 440 -1.90 26.58 -4.71
C GLU A 440 -2.63 25.27 -5.01
N VAL A 441 -1.90 24.16 -5.09
CA VAL A 441 -2.47 22.82 -5.23
C VAL A 441 -2.16 21.99 -4.00
N VAL A 442 -3.20 21.47 -3.37
CA VAL A 442 -3.10 20.70 -2.10
C VAL A 442 -3.97 19.45 -2.16
N ASN A 443 -3.74 18.50 -1.26
CA ASN A 443 -4.73 17.50 -0.90
C ASN A 443 -5.68 18.08 0.17
N PHE A 444 -6.96 17.65 0.16
CA PHE A 444 -7.94 18.14 1.15
C PHE A 444 -7.51 17.89 2.62
N MET A 445 -6.68 16.87 2.87
CA MET A 445 -6.13 16.62 4.21
C MET A 445 -5.18 17.70 4.71
N GLU A 446 -4.51 18.44 3.81
CA GLU A 446 -3.68 19.58 4.20
C GLU A 446 -4.54 20.73 4.77
N LEU A 447 -5.74 20.94 4.23
CA LEU A 447 -6.68 21.95 4.73
C LEU A 447 -7.27 21.56 6.09
N ILE A 448 -7.59 20.28 6.27
CA ILE A 448 -8.00 19.74 7.58
C ILE A 448 -6.86 19.87 8.59
N GLY A 449 -5.63 19.54 8.18
CA GLY A 449 -4.43 19.71 8.98
C GLY A 449 -4.22 21.16 9.40
N GLU A 450 -4.27 22.10 8.45
CA GLU A 450 -4.13 23.54 8.70
C GLU A 450 -5.16 24.02 9.72
N ALA A 451 -6.43 23.65 9.57
CA ALA A 451 -7.49 23.97 10.53
C ALA A 451 -7.20 23.42 11.94
N MET A 452 -6.57 22.24 12.03
CA MET A 452 -6.23 21.57 13.30
C MET A 452 -4.88 21.99 13.91
N GLY A 453 -4.13 22.87 13.25
CA GLY A 453 -2.76 23.22 13.64
C GLY A 453 -1.77 22.06 13.46
N LEU A 454 -2.03 21.19 12.48
CA LEU A 454 -1.17 20.08 12.07
C LEU A 454 -0.54 20.41 10.72
N TYR A 455 0.77 20.17 10.59
CA TYR A 455 1.49 20.45 9.36
C TYR A 455 2.46 19.33 9.01
N ARG A 456 2.43 18.90 7.74
CA ARG A 456 3.43 18.01 7.14
C ARG A 456 3.90 18.63 5.83
N PRO A 457 5.21 18.77 5.62
CA PRO A 457 5.72 19.36 4.38
C PRO A 457 5.45 18.43 3.20
N ASP A 458 4.88 18.98 2.14
CA ASP A 458 4.73 18.29 0.88
C ASP A 458 6.05 18.29 0.08
N LEU A 459 6.92 17.36 0.46
CA LEU A 459 8.21 17.18 -0.20
C LEU A 459 8.04 16.68 -1.63
N PHE A 460 7.00 15.88 -1.92
CA PHE A 460 6.74 15.41 -3.28
C PHE A 460 6.49 16.58 -4.24
N LYS A 461 5.58 17.51 -3.89
CA LYS A 461 5.35 18.72 -4.71
C LYS A 461 6.61 19.56 -4.81
N ARG A 462 7.35 19.77 -3.72
CA ARG A 462 8.61 20.55 -3.74
C ARG A 462 9.59 19.99 -4.77
N LEU A 463 9.88 18.70 -4.68
CA LEU A 463 10.82 18.02 -5.60
C LEU A 463 10.27 18.00 -7.02
N LYS A 464 8.97 17.73 -7.18
CA LYS A 464 8.32 17.72 -8.50
C LYS A 464 8.37 19.08 -9.16
N LEU A 465 8.17 20.17 -8.42
CA LEU A 465 8.23 21.52 -8.95
C LEU A 465 9.61 21.83 -9.52
N MET A 466 10.71 21.30 -8.97
CA MET A 466 12.06 21.57 -9.48
C MET A 466 12.21 21.31 -10.98
N GLN A 467 11.58 20.24 -11.50
CA GLN A 467 11.68 19.81 -12.90
C GLN A 467 13.13 19.65 -13.38
N ASP A 468 14.02 19.36 -12.45
CA ASP A 468 15.45 19.16 -12.66
C ASP A 468 15.87 17.95 -11.81
N VAL A 469 16.20 16.85 -12.49
CA VAL A 469 16.54 15.59 -11.81
C VAL A 469 17.87 15.68 -11.06
N ASP A 470 18.83 16.48 -11.55
CA ASP A 470 20.13 16.64 -10.90
C ASP A 470 19.98 17.47 -9.62
N ALA A 471 19.14 18.50 -9.66
CA ALA A 471 18.82 19.31 -8.49
C ALA A 471 18.05 18.49 -7.44
N VAL A 472 17.09 17.64 -7.84
CA VAL A 472 16.39 16.73 -6.91
C VAL A 472 17.35 15.74 -6.26
N ILE A 473 18.26 15.12 -7.04
CA ILE A 473 19.26 14.20 -6.50
C ILE A 473 20.19 14.91 -5.51
N ALA A 474 20.58 16.15 -5.80
CA ALA A 474 21.40 16.95 -4.89
C ALA A 474 20.65 17.29 -3.59
N GLU A 475 19.38 17.72 -3.67
CA GLU A 475 18.55 18.03 -2.49
C GLU A 475 18.29 16.79 -1.63
N CYS A 476 18.11 15.62 -2.25
CA CYS A 476 17.86 14.36 -1.54
C CYS A 476 19.14 13.57 -1.17
N GLY A 477 20.33 14.17 -1.27
CA GLY A 477 21.62 13.48 -1.06
C GLY A 477 21.70 12.67 0.24
N ASP A 478 21.31 13.28 1.36
CA ASP A 478 21.31 12.65 2.69
C ASP A 478 20.36 11.43 2.75
N MET A 479 19.20 11.51 2.09
CA MET A 479 18.20 10.44 2.08
C MET A 479 18.62 9.29 1.18
N ILE A 480 19.26 9.60 0.04
CA ILE A 480 19.85 8.62 -0.88
C ILE A 480 20.94 7.82 -0.15
N GLU A 481 21.82 8.49 0.59
CA GLU A 481 22.88 7.84 1.37
C GLU A 481 22.30 7.01 2.53
N ARG A 482 21.42 7.61 3.34
CA ARG A 482 20.77 6.94 4.48
C ARG A 482 20.10 5.63 4.08
N HIS A 483 19.39 5.62 2.95
CA HIS A 483 18.65 4.46 2.47
C HIS A 483 19.43 3.59 1.48
N LYS A 484 20.71 3.90 1.24
CA LYS A 484 21.60 3.22 0.30
C LYS A 484 20.95 3.04 -1.07
N LEU A 485 20.34 4.10 -1.60
CA LEU A 485 19.68 4.07 -2.90
C LEU A 485 20.72 4.21 -4.02
N ASP A 486 20.56 3.41 -5.07
CA ASP A 486 21.35 3.57 -6.29
C ASP A 486 20.97 4.87 -7.02
N ARG A 487 21.97 5.67 -7.39
CA ARG A 487 21.72 7.02 -7.96
C ARG A 487 21.14 6.97 -9.37
N ASP A 488 21.55 5.99 -10.17
CA ASP A 488 21.03 5.82 -11.52
C ASP A 488 19.57 5.34 -11.46
N GLU A 489 19.26 4.45 -10.52
CA GLU A 489 17.90 4.06 -10.21
C GLU A 489 17.03 5.25 -9.76
N VAL A 490 17.55 6.07 -8.85
CA VAL A 490 16.85 7.28 -8.37
C VAL A 490 16.56 8.23 -9.52
N ARG A 491 17.56 8.50 -10.38
CA ARG A 491 17.39 9.33 -11.58
C ARG A 491 16.26 8.81 -12.46
N ASP A 492 16.29 7.52 -12.79
CA ASP A 492 15.29 6.89 -13.65
C ASP A 492 13.88 6.96 -13.04
N VAL A 493 13.72 6.71 -11.73
CA VAL A 493 12.42 6.82 -11.07
C VAL A 493 11.90 8.25 -11.05
N ILE A 494 12.75 9.24 -10.80
CA ILE A 494 12.33 10.65 -10.80
C ILE A 494 11.82 11.04 -12.20
N LEU A 495 12.59 10.73 -13.24
CA LEU A 495 12.22 11.07 -14.61
C LEU A 495 10.91 10.40 -15.04
N ASN A 496 10.77 9.10 -14.80
CA ASN A 496 9.64 8.33 -15.33
C ASN A 496 8.38 8.37 -14.45
N ASP A 497 8.55 8.39 -13.12
CA ASP A 497 7.43 8.19 -12.19
C ASP A 497 7.13 9.40 -11.27
N MET A 498 7.98 10.44 -11.27
CA MET A 498 7.67 11.72 -10.60
C MET A 498 7.34 12.79 -11.65
N PHE A 499 8.25 13.04 -12.60
CA PHE A 499 8.05 14.02 -13.66
C PHE A 499 7.17 13.46 -14.77
N GLY A 500 7.37 12.19 -15.16
CA GLY A 500 6.55 11.51 -16.18
C GLY A 500 5.09 11.27 -15.78
N GLU A 501 4.75 11.35 -14.49
CA GLU A 501 3.36 11.35 -14.02
C GLU A 501 2.74 12.76 -14.14
N GLN A 502 2.73 13.34 -15.35
CA GLN A 502 2.06 14.60 -15.68
C GLN A 502 1.12 14.37 -16.85
N THR A 503 -0.16 14.75 -16.67
CA THR A 503 -1.17 14.57 -17.72
C THR A 503 -1.16 15.73 -18.73
N LEU A 504 -0.71 16.91 -18.29
CA LEU A 504 -0.67 18.14 -19.08
C LEU A 504 0.76 18.67 -19.16
N PRO A 505 1.11 19.40 -20.24
CA PRO A 505 2.33 20.20 -20.25
C PRO A 505 2.26 21.25 -19.13
N LEU A 506 3.40 21.55 -18.50
CA LEU A 506 3.46 22.58 -17.46
C LEU A 506 3.21 23.96 -18.04
N ASP A 507 3.85 24.29 -19.16
CA ASP A 507 3.60 25.54 -19.88
C ASP A 507 2.12 25.62 -20.28
N ARG A 508 1.39 26.51 -19.59
CA ARG A 508 -0.04 26.67 -19.79
C ARG A 508 -0.41 27.13 -21.19
N SER A 509 0.51 27.74 -21.93
CA SER A 509 0.28 28.14 -23.32
C SER A 509 0.16 26.94 -24.28
N LEU A 510 0.65 25.77 -23.86
CA LEU A 510 0.55 24.51 -24.60
C LEU A 510 -0.72 23.72 -24.27
N ILE A 511 -1.55 24.21 -23.36
CA ILE A 511 -2.82 23.59 -22.99
C ILE A 511 -3.92 24.13 -23.92
N SER A 512 -4.23 23.35 -24.96
CA SER A 512 -5.23 23.68 -26.00
C SER A 512 -6.65 23.79 -25.49
#